data_AF-A0A959CVB5-F1
#
_entry.id   AF-A0A959CVB5-F1
#
_cell.length_a   1.000
_cell.length_b   1.000
_cell.length_c   1.000
_cell.angle_alpha   90.00
_cell.angle_beta   90.00
_cell.angle_gamma   90.00
#
_symmetry.space_group_name_H-M   'P 1'
#
loop_
_entity.id
_entity.type
_entity.pdbx_description
1 polymer ?
#
loop_
_entity_poly.entity_id
_entity_poly.type
_entity_poly.pdbx_seq_one_letter_code
_entity_poly.pdbx_strand_id
1 'polypeptide(L)' 'MKRVTGIGGIFFKAKDPKALQAWYQKHLGLPATPDGYIVLQWGQEEGDSGYTVWSTMPEST' A
#
# COMPACT_ATOMS: atom_id res chain seq x y z
N MET A 1 -8.84 -25.49 -9.97
CA MET A 1 -9.70 -24.29 -10.06
C MET A 1 -8.88 -23.11 -9.54
N LYS A 2 -8.73 -22.02 -10.30
CA LYS A 2 -7.93 -20.86 -9.86
C LYS A 2 -8.73 -20.05 -8.83
N ARG A 3 -8.05 -19.58 -7.78
CA ARG A 3 -8.63 -18.75 -6.71
C ARG A 3 -7.86 -17.44 -6.61
N VAL A 4 -8.48 -16.43 -6.00
CA VAL A 4 -7.79 -15.20 -5.60
C VAL A 4 -6.75 -15.57 -4.55
N THR A 5 -5.50 -15.15 -4.76
CA THR A 5 -4.37 -15.46 -3.86
C THR A 5 -3.96 -14.27 -2.99
N GLY A 6 -4.49 -13.06 -3.25
CA GLY A 6 -4.21 -11.88 -2.45
C GLY A 6 -4.68 -10.58 -3.10
N ILE A 7 -4.38 -9.46 -2.44
CA ILE A 7 -4.65 -8.10 -2.93
C ILE A 7 -3.35 -7.51 -3.49
N GLY A 8 -3.30 -7.23 -4.79
CA GLY A 8 -2.10 -6.65 -5.42
C GLY A 8 -1.86 -5.20 -5.02
N GLY A 9 -2.90 -4.39 -4.87
CA GLY A 9 -2.76 -3.00 -4.45
C GLY A 9 -4.07 -2.32 -4.05
N ILE A 10 -3.93 -1.25 -3.26
CA ILE A 10 -4.98 -0.37 -2.80
C ILE A 10 -4.55 1.06 -3.09
N PHE A 11 -5.40 1.80 -3.80
CA PHE A 11 -5.10 3.13 -4.31
C PHE A 11 -6.14 4.13 -3.84
N PHE A 12 -5.69 5.19 -3.16
CA PHE A 12 -6.55 6.22 -2.60
C PHE A 12 -6.39 7.51 -3.39
N LYS A 13 -7.52 8.07 -3.85
CA LYS A 13 -7.56 9.46 -4.30
C LYS A 13 -7.55 10.38 -3.09
N ALA A 14 -6.69 11.39 -3.11
CA ALA A 14 -6.55 12.36 -2.04
C ALA A 14 -6.33 13.76 -2.60
N LYS A 15 -6.90 14.76 -1.91
CA LYS A 15 -6.64 16.19 -2.20
C LYS A 15 -5.17 16.53 -1.98
N ASP A 16 -4.57 15.97 -0.94
CA ASP A 16 -3.14 16.07 -0.65
C ASP A 16 -2.56 14.67 -0.37
N PRO A 17 -2.05 13.98 -1.40
CA PRO A 17 -1.47 12.64 -1.27
C PRO A 17 -0.28 12.61 -0.31
N LYS A 18 0.56 13.65 -0.31
CA LYS A 18 1.76 13.72 0.54
C LYS A 18 1.38 13.84 2.00
N ALA A 19 0.40 14.68 2.33
CA ALA A 19 -0.10 14.82 3.69
C ALA A 19 -0.73 13.51 4.20
N LEU A 20 -1.53 12.83 3.36
CA LEU A 20 -2.15 11.56 3.74
C LEU A 20 -1.11 10.46 3.95
N GLN A 21 -0.08 10.39 3.10
CA GLN A 21 1.05 9.49 3.28
C GLN A 21 1.81 9.77 4.59
N ALA A 22 2.14 11.03 4.87
CA ALA A 22 2.83 11.40 6.10
C ALA A 22 1.99 11.04 7.34
N TRP A 23 0.67 11.17 7.24
CA TRP A 23 -0.25 10.71 8.28
C TRP A 23 -0.17 9.20 8.48
N TYR A 24 -0.20 8.39 7.41
CA TYR A 24 -0.04 6.94 7.50
C TYR A 24 1.30 6.53 8.11
N GLN A 25 2.40 7.20 7.75
CA GLN A 25 3.70 6.95 8.35
C GLN A 25 3.70 7.25 9.85
N LYS A 26 3.16 8.42 10.25
CA LYS A 26 3.16 8.86 11.64
C LYS A 26 2.23 8.01 12.53
N HIS A 27 1.05 7.70 12.04
CA HIS A 27 -0.03 7.13 12.86
C HIS A 27 -0.17 5.62 12.72
N LEU A 28 0.20 5.05 11.58
CA LEU A 28 0.13 3.61 11.32
C LEU A 28 1.51 2.95 11.26
N GLY A 29 2.59 3.73 11.32
CA GLY A 29 3.95 3.20 11.22
C GLY A 29 4.24 2.59 9.84
N LEU A 30 3.54 3.05 8.79
CA LEU A 30 3.70 2.54 7.44
C LEU A 30 4.74 3.37 6.67
N PRO A 31 5.99 2.89 6.52
CA PRO A 31 7.02 3.63 5.82
C PRO A 31 6.73 3.67 4.32
N ALA A 32 6.91 4.84 3.72
CA ALA A 32 6.86 5.02 2.28
C ALA A 32 8.24 4.71 1.66
N THR A 33 8.22 4.19 0.44
CA THR A 33 9.38 4.13 -0.44
C THR A 33 9.76 5.54 -0.90
N PRO A 34 10.98 5.75 -1.47
CA PRO A 34 11.39 7.03 -2.03
C PRO A 34 10.41 7.58 -3.10
N ASP A 35 9.74 6.67 -3.80
CA ASP A 35 8.76 6.99 -4.85
C ASP A 35 7.34 7.28 -4.31
N GLY A 36 7.16 7.22 -2.99
CA GLY A 36 5.91 7.63 -2.34
C GLY A 36 4.81 6.58 -2.35
N TYR A 37 5.13 5.28 -2.35
CA TYR A 37 4.15 4.21 -2.07
C TYR A 37 4.58 3.39 -0.85
N ILE A 38 3.63 2.74 -0.18
CA ILE A 38 3.87 1.82 0.93
C ILE A 38 3.79 0.39 0.37
N VAL A 39 4.71 -0.48 0.78
CA VAL A 39 4.68 -1.91 0.44
C VAL A 39 4.37 -2.71 1.69
N LEU A 40 3.21 -3.35 1.71
CA LEU A 40 2.78 -4.24 2.79
C LEU A 40 3.13 -5.67 2.41
N GLN A 41 4.22 -6.22 2.96
CA GLN A 41 4.55 -7.63 2.79
C GLN A 41 3.65 -8.47 3.69
N TRP A 42 3.15 -9.58 3.15
CA TRP A 42 2.34 -10.55 3.87
C TRP A 42 2.65 -11.97 3.41
N GLY A 43 2.31 -12.94 4.24
CA GLY A 43 2.67 -14.34 4.04
C GLY A 43 3.52 -14.87 5.19
N GLN A 44 3.92 -16.13 5.08
CA GLN A 44 4.68 -16.86 6.09
C GLN A 44 5.90 -17.51 5.43
N GLU A 45 6.86 -18.02 6.21
CA GLU A 45 8.05 -18.73 5.67
C GLU A 45 7.66 -19.96 4.85
N GLU A 46 6.60 -20.67 5.26
CA GLU A 46 5.99 -21.76 4.49
C GLU A 46 4.54 -21.41 4.14
N GLY A 47 4.24 -21.36 2.83
CA GLY A 47 2.91 -21.06 2.30
C GLY A 47 2.90 -19.91 1.29
N ASP A 48 1.70 -19.43 0.95
CA ASP A 48 1.53 -18.32 0.02
C ASP A 48 2.05 -17.01 0.64
N SER A 49 2.85 -16.28 -0.13
CA SER A 49 3.40 -14.98 0.25
C SER A 49 3.25 -13.98 -0.88
N GLY A 50 3.29 -12.70 -0.53
CA GLY A 50 3.08 -11.62 -1.48
C GLY A 50 3.23 -10.25 -0.86
N TYR A 51 2.85 -9.25 -1.64
CA TYR A 51 2.84 -7.88 -1.19
C TYR A 51 1.62 -7.16 -1.73
N THR A 52 1.18 -6.16 -0.97
CA THR A 52 0.15 -5.21 -1.38
C THR A 52 0.78 -3.83 -1.50
N VAL A 53 0.63 -3.22 -2.67
CA VAL A 53 1.01 -1.81 -2.87
C VAL A 53 -0.08 -0.93 -2.29
N TRP A 54 0.27 -0.02 -1.40
CA TRP A 54 -0.63 0.96 -0.82
C TRP A 54 -0.19 2.35 -1.22
N SER A 55 -0.97 3.04 -2.04
CA SER A 55 -0.56 4.31 -2.63
C SER A 55 -1.66 5.36 -2.60
N THR A 56 -1.25 6.61 -2.41
CA THR A 56 -2.11 7.79 -2.43
C THR A 56 -1.82 8.58 -3.70
N MET A 57 -2.86 8.92 -4.45
CA MET A 57 -2.79 9.62 -5.74
C MET A 57 -3.61 10.92 -5.69
N PRO A 58 -3.29 11.91 -6.53
CA PRO A 58 -4.14 13.09 -6.70
C PRO A 58 -5.57 12.71 -7.07
N GLU A 59 -6.54 13.54 -6.66
CA GLU A 59 -7.96 13.31 -6.95
C GLU A 59 -8.27 13.24 -8.47
N SER A 60 -7.49 13.98 -9.27
CA SER A 60 -7.64 14.10 -10.72
C SER A 60 -6.96 12.99 -11.54
N THR A 61 -6.38 11.97 -10.90
CA THR A 61 -5.78 10.82 -11.60
C THR A 61 -6.82 9.94 -12.26
#